data_AF-A0A8X6R556-F1
#
_entry.id   AF-A0A8X6R556-F1
#
_cell.length_a   1.000
_cell.length_b   1.000
_cell.length_c   1.000
_cell.angle_alpha   90.00
_cell.angle_beta   90.00
_cell.angle_gamma   90.00
#
_symmetry.space_group_name_H-M   'P 1'
#
loop_
_entity.id
_entity.type
_entity.pdbx_description
1 polymer ?
#
loop_
_entity_poly.entity_id
_entity_poly.type
_entity_poly.pdbx_seq_one_letter_code
_entity_poly.pdbx_strand_id
1 'polypeptide(L)'
;MANFILQEAEKIYIIHGIQENVRSDGRTNLDYRTIELETDVIANCNGSCLMKIADTKLLAGVKAELTTPPASSPDKGWIEVSIER
;
A
#
# COMPACT_ATOMS: atom_id res chain seq x y z
N MET A 1 -1.13 -12.20 -16.17
CA MET A 1 -1.82 -10.93 -15.83
C MET A 1 -2.65 -10.54 -17.05
N ALA A 2 -3.96 -10.38 -16.90
CA ALA A 2 -4.81 -9.98 -18.02
C ALA A 2 -4.43 -8.55 -18.44
N ASN A 3 -4.14 -8.38 -19.72
CA ASN A 3 -3.85 -7.07 -20.29
C ASN A 3 -5.20 -6.38 -20.55
N PHE A 4 -5.70 -5.66 -19.55
CA PHE A 4 -6.96 -4.93 -19.68
C PHE A 4 -6.73 -3.68 -20.55
N ILE A 5 -7.12 -3.78 -21.81
CA ILE A 5 -7.21 -2.63 -22.70
C ILE A 5 -8.54 -1.94 -22.39
N LEU A 6 -8.47 -0.74 -21.81
CA LEU A 6 -9.65 0.11 -21.60
C LEU A 6 -10.26 0.49 -22.94
N GLN A 7 -11.59 0.41 -23.05
CA GLN A 7 -12.28 0.90 -24.24
C GLN A 7 -12.18 2.44 -24.31
N GLU A 8 -12.23 3.00 -25.52
CA GLU A 8 -12.18 4.46 -25.70
C GLU A 8 -13.30 5.19 -24.96
N ALA A 9 -14.50 4.61 -24.91
CA ALA A 9 -15.63 5.16 -24.15
C ALA A 9 -15.34 5.26 -22.64
N GLU A 10 -14.69 4.26 -22.04
CA GLU A 10 -14.32 4.28 -20.62
C GLU A 10 -13.28 5.37 -20.34
N LYS A 11 -12.30 5.53 -21.23
CA LYS A 11 -11.30 6.59 -21.10
C LYS A 11 -11.96 7.97 -21.13
N ILE A 12 -12.85 8.21 -22.10
CA ILE A 12 -13.59 9.48 -22.22
C ILE A 12 -14.41 9.74 -20.95
N TYR A 13 -15.12 8.73 -20.44
CA TYR A 13 -15.88 8.85 -19.20
C TYR A 13 -15.01 9.26 -18.00
N ILE A 14 -13.85 8.60 -17.82
CA ILE A 14 -12.91 8.92 -16.74
C ILE A 14 -12.37 10.35 -16.89
N ILE A 15 -11.98 10.76 -18.11
CA ILE A 15 -11.43 12.08 -18.36
C ILE A 15 -12.46 13.19 -18.10
N HIS A 16 -13.68 13.05 -18.62
CA HIS A 16 -14.75 14.03 -18.39
C HIS A 16 -15.15 14.08 -16.91
N GLY A 17 -15.22 12.93 -16.22
CA GLY A 17 -15.49 12.90 -14.78
C GLY A 17 -14.46 13.72 -13.99
N ILE A 18 -13.17 13.57 -14.30
CA ILE A 18 -12.11 14.35 -13.65
C ILE A 18 -12.29 15.86 -13.89
N GLN A 19 -12.71 16.28 -15.09
CA GLN A 19 -12.97 17.69 -15.41
C GLN A 19 -14.12 18.26 -14.56
N GLU A 20 -15.14 17.44 -14.28
CA GLU A 20 -16.26 17.78 -13.41
C GLU A 20 -15.99 17.53 -11.91
N ASN A 21 -14.73 17.20 -11.55
CA ASN A 21 -14.31 16.87 -10.19
C ASN A 21 -15.07 15.69 -9.54
N VAL A 22 -15.48 14.71 -10.35
CA VAL A 22 -16.16 13.48 -9.91
C VAL A 22 -15.49 12.27 -10.55
N ARG A 23 -15.01 11.36 -9.71
CA ARG A 23 -14.40 10.10 -10.14
C ARG A 23 -15.46 9.01 -10.36
N SER A 24 -15.06 7.91 -10.98
CA SER A 24 -15.94 6.76 -11.27
C SER A 24 -16.61 6.13 -10.06
N ASP A 25 -16.07 6.34 -8.85
CA ASP A 25 -16.61 5.88 -7.58
C ASP A 25 -17.24 7.00 -6.74
N GLY A 26 -17.54 8.15 -7.36
CA GLY A 26 -18.26 9.28 -6.75
C GLY A 26 -17.41 10.19 -5.87
N ARG A 27 -16.11 9.93 -5.73
CA ARG A 27 -15.18 10.75 -4.94
C ARG A 27 -14.70 11.97 -5.72
N THR A 28 -14.31 13.04 -5.02
CA THR A 28 -13.65 14.18 -5.68
C THR A 28 -12.22 13.84 -6.09
N ASN A 29 -11.59 14.70 -6.90
CA ASN A 29 -10.24 14.48 -7.40
C ASN A 29 -9.19 14.36 -6.28
N LEU A 30 -9.42 14.98 -5.12
CA LEU A 30 -8.50 15.01 -3.98
C LEU A 30 -8.87 14.03 -2.86
N ASP A 31 -10.04 13.41 -2.93
CA ASP A 31 -10.48 12.47 -1.90
C ASP A 31 -9.70 11.16 -1.97
N TYR A 32 -9.16 10.76 -0.82
CA TYR A 32 -8.52 9.46 -0.66
C TYR A 32 -9.57 8.33 -0.62
N ARG A 33 -9.14 7.08 -0.83
CA ARG A 33 -10.00 5.92 -0.61
C ARG A 33 -10.14 5.67 0.89
N THR A 34 -11.22 5.04 1.32
CA THR A 34 -11.35 4.62 2.73
C THR A 34 -10.15 3.76 3.12
N ILE A 35 -9.49 4.15 4.22
CA ILE A 35 -8.36 3.44 4.80
C ILE A 35 -8.84 2.79 6.10
N GLU A 36 -8.66 1.48 6.19
CA GLU A 36 -8.84 0.71 7.42
C GLU A 36 -7.47 0.16 7.84
N LEU A 37 -7.18 0.23 9.14
CA LEU A 37 -5.94 -0.27 9.71
C LEU A 37 -6.25 -1.16 10.91
N GLU A 38 -5.80 -2.40 10.85
CA GLU A 38 -5.82 -3.34 11.96
C GLU A 38 -4.38 -3.62 12.37
N THR A 39 -4.03 -3.43 13.64
CA THR A 39 -2.70 -3.74 14.19
C THR A 39 -2.71 -5.10 14.91
N ASP A 40 -1.52 -5.65 15.15
CA ASP A 40 -1.32 -6.91 15.90
C ASP A 40 -2.03 -8.13 15.29
N VAL A 41 -2.03 -8.18 13.95
CA VAL A 41 -2.73 -9.21 13.16
C VAL A 41 -1.93 -10.51 13.08
N ILE A 42 -0.59 -10.43 13.20
CA ILE A 42 0.34 -11.57 13.18
C ILE A 42 0.98 -11.71 14.56
N ALA A 43 0.64 -12.78 15.27
CA ALA A 43 1.13 -13.03 16.63
C ALA A 43 2.65 -13.24 16.74
N ASN A 44 3.30 -13.72 15.66
CA ASN A 44 4.72 -14.07 15.66
C ASN A 44 5.66 -12.90 15.28
N CYS A 45 5.11 -11.74 14.91
CA CYS A 45 5.90 -10.55 14.55
C CYS A 45 6.00 -9.60 15.75
N ASN A 46 7.09 -8.82 15.82
CA ASN A 46 7.23 -7.78 16.86
C ASN A 46 6.22 -6.65 16.68
N GLY A 47 5.85 -6.37 15.43
CA GLY A 47 4.74 -5.51 15.08
C GLY A 47 4.14 -5.99 13.76
N SER A 48 2.84 -5.85 13.59
CA SER A 48 2.17 -6.19 12.35
C SER A 48 0.96 -5.29 12.11
N CYS A 49 0.62 -5.09 10.85
CA CYS A 49 -0.62 -4.42 10.47
C CYS A 49 -1.21 -4.99 9.18
N LEU A 50 -2.54 -5.03 9.13
CA LEU A 50 -3.33 -5.24 7.93
C LEU A 50 -3.96 -3.90 7.57
N MET A 51 -3.52 -3.32 6.47
CA MET A 51 -4.08 -2.10 5.90
C MET A 51 -4.98 -2.46 4.73
N LYS A 52 -6.18 -1.88 4.68
CA LYS A 52 -7.10 -1.99 3.54
C LYS A 52 -7.37 -0.59 3.01
N ILE A 53 -7.11 -0.38 1.72
CA ILE A 53 -7.40 0.85 0.99
C ILE A 53 -8.41 0.49 -0.11
N ALA A 54 -9.70 0.61 0.20
CA ALA A 54 -10.78 -0.03 -0.56
C ALA A 54 -10.46 -1.51 -0.87
N ASP A 55 -10.34 -1.88 -2.14
CA ASP A 55 -10.05 -3.27 -2.56
C ASP A 55 -8.58 -3.68 -2.42
N THR A 56 -7.68 -2.72 -2.18
CA THR A 56 -6.25 -3.00 -2.03
C THR A 56 -5.96 -3.39 -0.59
N LYS A 57 -5.46 -4.60 -0.37
CA LYS A 57 -5.03 -5.07 0.96
C LYS A 57 -3.51 -5.18 1.01
N LEU A 58 -2.93 -4.71 2.10
CA LEU A 58 -1.50 -4.77 2.36
C LEU A 58 -1.30 -5.33 3.77
N LEU A 59 -0.49 -6.37 3.89
CA LEU A 59 -0.07 -6.94 5.15
C LEU A 59 1.39 -6.58 5.36
N ALA A 60 1.71 -5.90 6.45
CA ALA A 60 3.06 -5.57 6.83
C ALA A 60 3.39 -6.21 8.18
N GLY A 61 4.62 -6.69 8.31
CA GLY A 61 5.16 -7.24 9.55
C GLY A 61 6.57 -6.70 9.76
N VAL A 62 6.89 -6.40 11.02
CA VAL A 62 8.23 -6.00 11.46
C VAL A 62 8.77 -7.10 12.35
N LYS A 63 9.98 -7.54 12.03
CA LYS A 63 10.75 -8.49 12.84
C LYS A 63 12.06 -7.85 13.24
N ALA A 64 12.35 -7.85 14.53
CA ALA A 64 13.60 -7.36 15.08
C ALA A 64 14.43 -8.54 15.58
N GLU A 65 15.69 -8.60 15.17
CA GLU A 65 16.64 -9.63 15.59
C GLU A 65 17.94 -8.97 16.05
N LEU A 66 18.59 -9.57 17.05
CA LEU A 66 19.91 -9.14 17.50
C LEU A 66 20.97 -9.86 16.66
N THR A 67 21.81 -9.08 15.99
CA THR A 67 22.85 -9.59 15.10
C THR A 67 24.11 -8.73 15.21
N THR A 68 25.24 -9.26 14.74
CA THR A 68 26.52 -8.55 14.74
C THR A 68 26.49 -7.50 13.63
N PRO A 69 26.72 -6.21 13.96
CA PRO A 69 26.77 -5.15 12.96
C PRO A 69 27.97 -5.30 12.02
N PRO A 70 27.89 -4.77 10.79
CA PRO A 70 28.97 -4.85 9.84
C PRO A 70 30.23 -4.13 10.35
N ALA A 71 31.41 -4.67 10.02
CA ALA A 71 32.69 -4.13 10.46
C ALA A 71 32.93 -2.66 10.06
N SER A 72 32.25 -2.19 9.01
CA SER A 72 32.28 -0.79 8.55
C SER A 72 31.52 0.17 9.46
N SER A 73 30.61 -0.30 10.30
CA SER A 73 29.77 0.53 11.19
C SER A 73 29.31 -0.25 12.42
N PRO A 74 30.20 -0.47 13.40
CA PRO A 74 29.93 -1.34 14.56
C PRO A 74 28.87 -0.80 15.53
N ASP A 75 28.63 0.52 15.54
CA ASP A 75 27.67 1.15 16.47
C ASP A 75 26.29 1.40 15.83
N LYS A 76 26.03 0.84 14.64
CA LYS A 76 24.80 1.11 13.88
C LYS A 76 24.12 -0.19 13.45
N GLY A 77 22.81 -0.27 13.73
CA GLY A 77 21.93 -1.25 13.10
C GLY A 77 21.51 -0.83 11.70
N TRP A 78 20.77 -1.68 11.01
CA TRP A 78 20.20 -1.40 9.70
C TRP A 78 18.74 -1.87 9.63
N ILE A 79 18.01 -1.35 8.63
CA ILE A 79 16.62 -1.72 8.36
C ILE A 79 16.57 -2.27 6.95
N GLU A 80 15.98 -3.44 6.80
CA GLU A 80 15.70 -4.04 5.50
C GLU A 80 14.19 -4.01 5.26
N VAL A 81 13.80 -3.60 4.06
CA VAL A 81 12.39 -3.55 3.65
C VAL A 81 12.25 -4.42 2.40
N SER A 82 11.45 -5.47 2.51
CA SER A 82 11.04 -6.31 1.38
C SER A 82 9.56 -6.07 1.07
N ILE A 83 9.24 -6.09 -0.23
CA ILE A 83 7.87 -5.96 -0.73
C ILE A 83 7.62 -7.13 -1.66
N GLU A 84 6.60 -7.92 -1.35
CA GLU A 84 6.14 -9.05 -2.15
C GLU A 84 4.72 -8.76 -2.67
N ARG A 85 4.41 -9.24 -3.88
CA ARG A 85 3.16 -8.96 -4.59
C ARG A 85 2.31 -10.21 -4.75
#